data_AF-A0ABC9YYG2-F1
#
_entry.id   AF-A0ABC9YYG2-F1
#
_cell.length_a   1.000
_cell.length_b   1.000
_cell.length_c   1.000
_cell.angle_alpha   90.00
_cell.angle_beta   90.00
_cell.angle_gamma   90.00
#
_symmetry.space_group_name_H-M   'P 1'
#
loop_
_entity.id
_entity.type
_entity.pdbx_description
1 polymer ?
#
loop_
_entity_poly.entity_id
_entity_poly.type
_entity_poly.pdbx_seq_one_letter_code
_entity_poly.pdbx_strand_id
1 'polypeptide(L)'
;MPARNAVAATDATVRPFGDPLLSEAAPAEADASRMLVVCTGSNDLRAWLRAGEATSAVLLTATARGLASCALSEPLELPAIRERIRTHLLGGAGHPQLMVRLGRVATSAAPVPAAPRLPLSAVTRPR
;
A
#
# COMPACT_ATOMS: atom_id res chain seq x y z
N MET A 1 2.28 6.91 -5.23
CA MET A 1 2.64 6.79 -6.66
C MET A 1 3.78 7.74 -6.92
N PRO A 2 4.87 7.31 -7.58
CA PRO A 2 5.86 8.26 -8.06
C PRO A 2 5.15 9.30 -8.94
N ALA A 3 5.48 10.58 -8.78
CA ALA A 3 4.81 11.66 -9.50
C ALA A 3 4.80 11.47 -11.02
N ARG A 4 5.83 10.78 -11.54
CA ARG A 4 5.95 10.41 -12.95
C ARG A 4 4.85 9.46 -13.47
N ASN A 5 4.19 8.71 -12.57
CA ASN A 5 3.11 7.78 -12.92
C ASN A 5 1.72 8.35 -12.59
N ALA A 6 1.63 9.62 -12.22
CA ALA A 6 0.34 10.24 -11.95
C ALA A 6 -0.48 10.35 -13.24
N VAL A 7 -1.68 9.76 -13.23
CA VAL A 7 -2.64 9.88 -14.32
C VAL A 7 -3.49 11.12 -14.07
N ALA A 8 -3.61 12.00 -15.07
CA ALA A 8 -4.51 13.14 -14.99
C ALA A 8 -5.95 12.63 -14.87
N ALA A 9 -6.70 13.12 -13.89
CA ALA A 9 -8.11 12.78 -13.75
C ALA A 9 -8.92 13.48 -14.84
N THR A 10 -9.14 12.78 -15.96
CA THR A 10 -9.88 13.31 -17.12
C THR A 10 -11.37 13.03 -17.05
N ASP A 11 -11.82 12.12 -16.17
CA ASP A 11 -13.22 11.82 -15.91
C ASP A 11 -13.47 11.32 -14.47
N ALA A 12 -14.72 11.01 -14.14
CA ALA A 12 -15.17 10.58 -12.81
C ALA A 12 -14.71 9.18 -12.39
N THR A 13 -14.20 8.36 -13.31
CA THR A 13 -13.62 7.04 -13.01
C THR A 13 -12.17 7.13 -12.54
N VAL A 14 -11.51 8.27 -12.79
CA VAL A 14 -10.13 8.51 -12.36
C VAL A 14 -10.13 9.26 -11.03
N ARG A 15 -9.52 8.65 -10.02
CA ARG A 15 -9.36 9.28 -8.70
C ARG A 15 -8.50 10.56 -8.81
N PRO A 16 -8.96 11.72 -8.33
CA PRO A 16 -8.13 12.90 -8.23
C PRO A 16 -7.08 12.73 -7.12
N PHE A 17 -5.82 13.03 -7.42
CA PHE A 17 -4.73 13.09 -6.45
C PHE A 17 -4.47 14.55 -6.06
N GLY A 18 -4.38 14.83 -4.75
CA GLY A 18 -4.30 16.20 -4.22
C GLY A 18 -3.01 16.96 -4.55
N ASP A 19 -1.94 16.24 -4.91
CA ASP A 19 -0.70 16.81 -5.44
C ASP A 19 0.06 15.72 -6.25
N PRO A 20 -0.18 15.60 -7.56
CA PRO A 20 0.46 14.58 -8.38
C PRO A 20 1.93 14.90 -8.72
N LEU A 21 2.45 16.07 -8.33
CA LEU A 21 3.73 16.61 -8.80
C LEU A 21 4.83 16.68 -7.73
N LEU A 22 4.67 15.94 -6.62
CA LEU A 22 5.73 15.83 -5.62
C LEU A 22 7.06 15.43 -6.28
N SER A 23 8.09 16.27 -6.12
CA SER A 23 9.40 16.03 -6.70
C SER A 23 9.97 14.71 -6.16
N GLU A 24 10.21 13.78 -7.08
CA GLU A 24 10.84 12.51 -6.76
C GLU A 24 12.36 12.71 -6.77
N ALA A 25 12.98 12.60 -5.60
CA ALA A 25 14.45 12.56 -5.53
C ALA A 25 14.94 11.33 -6.30
N ALA A 26 15.87 11.52 -7.22
CA ALA A 26 16.51 10.38 -7.88
C ALA A 26 17.13 9.48 -6.80
N PRO A 27 16.88 8.15 -6.85
CA PRO A 27 17.42 7.25 -5.85
C PRO A 27 18.95 7.30 -5.93
N ALA A 28 19.58 7.86 -4.90
CA ALA A 28 21.05 7.91 -4.79
C ALA A 28 21.64 6.51 -4.51
N GLU A 29 20.81 5.58 -4.04
CA GLU A 29 21.16 4.20 -3.67
C GLU A 29 20.17 3.22 -4.30
N ALA A 30 20.61 1.98 -4.55
CA ALA A 30 19.74 0.92 -5.04
C ALA A 30 18.61 0.61 -4.04
N ASP A 31 17.39 0.41 -4.54
CA ASP A 31 16.23 0.06 -3.71
C ASP A 31 16.46 -1.31 -3.04
N ALA A 32 16.89 -1.27 -1.78
CA ALA A 32 17.09 -2.45 -0.94
C ALA A 32 15.84 -2.88 -0.17
N SER A 33 14.66 -2.38 -0.56
CA SER A 33 13.40 -2.77 0.07
C SER A 33 13.08 -4.26 -0.08
N ARG A 34 12.15 -4.73 0.74
CA ARG A 34 11.62 -6.09 0.72
C ARG A 34 10.13 -6.04 0.46
N MET A 35 9.67 -6.97 -0.36
CA MET A 35 8.25 -7.14 -0.63
C MET A 35 7.69 -8.21 0.30
N LEU A 36 6.63 -7.86 1.03
CA LEU A 36 5.84 -8.78 1.84
C LEU A 36 4.51 -9.03 1.16
N VAL A 37 3.96 -10.24 1.31
CA VAL A 37 2.60 -10.56 0.90
C VAL A 37 1.80 -10.98 2.11
N VAL A 38 0.75 -10.23 2.43
CA VAL A 38 -0.21 -10.57 3.49
C VAL A 38 -1.20 -11.57 2.91
N CYS A 39 -1.26 -12.76 3.51
CA CYS A 39 -2.09 -13.86 3.03
C CYS A 39 -3.03 -14.36 4.14
N THR A 40 -4.18 -14.88 3.73
CA THR A 40 -5.18 -15.48 4.63
C THR A 40 -5.57 -16.87 4.17
N GLY A 41 -6.18 -17.67 5.06
CA GLY A 41 -6.64 -19.03 4.74
C GLY A 41 -7.85 -19.08 3.79
N SER A 42 -8.63 -18.00 3.69
CA SER A 42 -9.77 -17.85 2.79
C SER A 42 -9.78 -16.47 2.13
N ASN A 43 -10.72 -16.22 1.21
CA ASN A 43 -10.94 -14.93 0.55
C ASN A 43 -12.37 -14.43 0.77
N ASP A 44 -12.81 -14.42 2.03
CA ASP A 44 -14.12 -13.91 2.46
C ASP A 44 -13.98 -12.59 3.23
N LEU A 45 -15.12 -12.00 3.60
CA LEU A 45 -15.16 -10.73 4.32
C LEU A 45 -14.39 -10.75 5.65
N ARG A 46 -14.42 -11.87 6.38
CA ARG A 46 -13.72 -11.99 7.66
C ARG A 46 -12.21 -12.08 7.43
N ALA A 47 -11.79 -12.78 6.38
CA ALA A 47 -10.39 -12.82 5.98
C ALA A 47 -9.87 -11.43 5.59
N TRP A 48 -10.67 -10.62 4.89
CA TRP A 48 -10.30 -9.24 4.56
C TRP A 48 -10.07 -8.38 5.80
N LEU A 49 -10.95 -8.46 6.80
CA LEU A 49 -10.78 -7.74 8.07
C LEU A 49 -9.49 -8.16 8.79
N ARG A 50 -9.24 -9.47 8.89
CA ARG A 50 -8.01 -10.00 9.49
C ARG A 50 -6.75 -9.57 8.74
N ALA A 51 -6.82 -9.53 7.41
CA ALA A 51 -5.71 -9.02 6.61
C ALA A 51 -5.48 -7.52 6.87
N GLY A 52 -6.53 -6.74 7.04
CA GLY A 52 -6.45 -5.33 7.44
C GLY A 52 -5.80 -5.13 8.81
N GLU A 53 -6.22 -5.91 9.81
CA GLU A 53 -5.62 -5.91 11.16
C GLU A 53 -4.14 -6.28 11.12
N ALA A 54 -3.78 -7.37 10.43
CA ALA A 54 -2.40 -7.79 10.26
C ALA A 54 -1.56 -6.75 9.53
N THR A 55 -2.10 -6.13 8.48
CA THR A 55 -1.46 -5.04 7.75
C THR A 55 -1.20 -3.85 8.68
N SER A 56 -2.20 -3.44 9.47
CA SER A 56 -2.04 -2.34 10.44
C SER A 56 -0.90 -2.63 11.42
N ALA A 57 -0.85 -3.84 11.98
CA ALA A 57 0.22 -4.25 12.87
C ALA A 57 1.60 -4.19 12.20
N VAL A 58 1.73 -4.68 10.96
CA VAL A 58 2.97 -4.61 10.17
C VAL A 58 3.40 -3.17 9.94
N LEU A 59 2.49 -2.30 9.48
CA LEU A 59 2.79 -0.91 9.15
C LEU A 59 3.22 -0.11 10.40
N LEU A 60 2.46 -0.21 11.50
CA LEU A 60 2.80 0.47 12.75
C LEU A 60 4.13 -0.03 13.33
N THR A 61 4.39 -1.33 13.22
CA THR A 61 5.66 -1.93 13.63
C THR A 61 6.83 -1.44 12.78
N ALA A 62 6.64 -1.32 11.46
CA ALA A 62 7.64 -0.76 10.56
C ALA A 62 7.93 0.70 10.91
N THR A 63 6.88 1.51 11.16
CA THR A 63 7.02 2.91 11.60
C THR A 63 7.79 3.02 12.91
N ALA A 64 7.47 2.19 13.92
CA ALA A 64 8.18 2.18 15.20
C ALA A 64 9.67 1.81 15.06
N ARG A 65 10.03 1.09 13.99
CA ARG A 65 11.42 0.73 13.65
C ARG A 65 12.08 1.71 12.67
N GLY A 66 11.45 2.84 12.34
CA GLY A 66 11.98 3.83 11.41
C GLY A 66 12.07 3.35 9.96
N LEU A 67 11.27 2.35 9.58
CA LEU A 67 11.21 1.86 8.21
C LEU A 67 10.16 2.62 7.40
N ALA A 68 10.49 2.87 6.13
CA ALA A 68 9.53 3.29 5.13
C ALA A 68 8.64 2.10 4.74
N SER A 69 7.35 2.37 4.52
CA SER A 69 6.38 1.35 4.10
C SER A 69 5.45 1.86 3.01
N CYS A 70 5.12 1.00 2.04
CA CYS A 70 4.14 1.27 0.99
C CYS A 70 3.25 0.05 0.78
N ALA A 71 1.95 0.21 1.05
CA ALA A 71 0.93 -0.79 0.74
C ALA A 71 0.53 -0.70 -0.74
N LEU A 72 0.37 -1.86 -1.38
CA LEU A 72 0.09 -2.02 -2.81
C LEU A 72 -1.05 -3.04 -2.97
N SER A 73 -2.19 -2.60 -3.50
CA SER A 73 -3.34 -3.47 -3.82
C SER A 73 -3.44 -3.77 -5.31
N GLU A 74 -2.92 -2.87 -6.14
CA GLU A 74 -3.10 -2.84 -7.59
C GLU A 74 -2.69 -4.16 -8.28
N PRO A 75 -1.55 -4.81 -7.93
CA PRO A 75 -1.18 -6.09 -8.55
C PRO A 75 -2.21 -7.20 -8.27
N LEU A 76 -2.92 -7.13 -7.15
CA LEU A 76 -3.90 -8.12 -6.74
C LEU A 76 -5.30 -7.84 -7.29
N GLU A 77 -5.54 -6.69 -7.92
CA GLU A 77 -6.83 -6.37 -8.56
C GLU A 77 -6.98 -7.10 -9.91
N LEU A 78 -5.88 -7.54 -10.51
CA LEU A 78 -5.87 -8.31 -11.74
C LEU A 78 -5.96 -9.82 -11.44
N PRO A 79 -7.06 -10.52 -11.77
CA PRO A 79 -7.27 -11.92 -11.38
C PRO A 79 -6.13 -12.86 -11.82
N ALA A 80 -5.61 -12.68 -13.04
CA ALA A 80 -4.51 -13.48 -13.57
C ALA A 80 -3.19 -13.27 -12.80
N ILE A 81 -2.92 -12.03 -12.35
CA ILE A 81 -1.71 -11.74 -11.55
C ILE A 81 -1.88 -12.28 -10.13
N ARG A 82 -3.05 -12.07 -9.51
CA ARG A 82 -3.38 -12.61 -8.20
C ARG A 82 -3.20 -14.13 -8.16
N GLU A 83 -3.70 -14.83 -9.19
CA GLU A 83 -3.57 -16.28 -9.27
C GLU A 83 -2.13 -16.73 -9.45
N ARG A 84 -1.34 -16.02 -10.29
CA ARG A 84 0.10 -16.30 -10.44
C ARG A 84 0.87 -16.13 -9.13
N ILE A 85 0.55 -15.11 -8.33
CA ILE A 85 1.16 -14.92 -7.00
C ILE A 85 0.77 -16.09 -6.10
N ARG A 86 -0.51 -16.45 -6.08
CA ARG A 86 -1.02 -17.57 -5.26
C ARG A 86 -0.32 -18.88 -5.59
N THR A 87 -0.19 -19.23 -6.87
CA THR A 87 0.37 -20.53 -7.27
C THR A 87 1.89 -20.55 -7.26
N HIS A 88 2.55 -19.53 -7.83
CA HIS A 88 4.00 -19.55 -8.04
C HIS A 88 4.80 -19.01 -6.86
N LEU A 89 4.27 -18.06 -6.07
CA LEU A 89 4.98 -17.52 -4.92
C LEU A 89 4.54 -18.17 -3.61
N LEU A 90 3.26 -18.50 -3.48
CA LEU A 90 2.71 -19.08 -2.25
C LEU A 90 2.52 -20.61 -2.34
N GLY A 91 2.92 -21.25 -3.44
CA GLY A 91 2.78 -22.70 -3.62
C GLY A 91 1.32 -23.18 -3.61
N GLY A 92 0.39 -22.30 -3.96
CA GLY A 92 -1.06 -22.54 -3.88
C GLY A 92 -1.64 -22.41 -2.48
N ALA A 93 -0.83 -22.11 -1.45
CA ALA A 93 -1.29 -21.97 -0.08
C ALA A 93 -1.82 -20.55 0.20
N GLY A 94 -3.01 -20.48 0.77
CA GLY A 94 -3.66 -19.23 1.18
C GLY A 94 -4.08 -18.33 0.01
N HIS A 95 -4.57 -17.14 0.37
CA HIS A 95 -5.08 -16.14 -0.54
C HIS A 95 -4.33 -14.82 -0.30
N PRO A 96 -3.62 -14.27 -1.31
CA PRO A 96 -2.96 -12.98 -1.17
C PRO A 96 -4.01 -11.87 -1.07
N GLN A 97 -3.86 -11.02 -0.05
CA GLN A 97 -4.79 -9.92 0.26
C GLN A 97 -4.17 -8.55 0.00
N LEU A 98 -2.89 -8.37 0.31
CA LEU A 98 -2.17 -7.11 0.13
C LEU A 98 -0.67 -7.35 -0.03
N MET A 99 0.00 -6.50 -0.80
CA MET A 99 1.46 -6.46 -0.85
C MET A 99 1.98 -5.24 -0.09
N VAL A 100 3.08 -5.39 0.64
CA VAL A 100 3.70 -4.29 1.40
C VAL A 100 5.19 -4.23 1.07
N ARG A 101 5.64 -3.10 0.51
CA ARG A 101 7.06 -2.81 0.35
C ARG A 101 7.59 -2.14 1.61
N LEU A 102 8.65 -2.70 2.20
CA LEU A 102 9.33 -2.17 3.38
C LEU A 102 10.80 -1.87 3.08
N GLY A 103 11.30 -0.70 3.47
CA GLY A 103 12.69 -0.33 3.22
C GLY A 103 13.18 0.76 4.17
N ARG A 104 14.44 1.17 4.01
CA ARG A 104 14.95 2.35 4.71
C ARG A 104 14.51 3.62 3.99
N VAL A 105 14.25 4.66 4.76
CA VAL A 105 14.02 5.99 4.22
C VAL A 105 15.34 6.51 3.65
N ALA A 106 15.33 7.01 2.41
CA ALA A 106 16.51 7.67 1.85
C ALA A 106 16.84 8.91 2.68
N THR A 107 18.10 9.05 3.10
CA THR A 107 18.59 10.18 3.90
C THR A 107 18.45 11.53 3.19
N SER A 108 18.33 11.53 1.85
CA SER A 108 18.13 12.71 1.01
C SER A 108 16.66 13.06 0.76
N ALA A 109 15.70 12.27 1.26
CA ALA A 109 14.28 12.50 0.98
C ALA A 109 13.75 13.72 1.73
N ALA A 110 13.11 14.66 1.00
CA ALA A 110 12.38 15.76 1.62
C ALA A 110 11.17 15.24 2.41
N PRO A 111 10.77 15.91 3.51
CA PRO A 111 9.55 15.56 4.23
C PRO A 111 8.32 15.63 3.32
N VAL A 112 7.51 14.58 3.31
CA VAL A 112 6.24 14.55 2.58
C VAL A 112 5.12 15.07 3.50
N PRO A 113 4.26 16.00 3.05
CA PRO A 113 3.14 16.47 3.86
C PRO A 113 2.19 15.32 4.20
N ALA A 114 1.61 15.37 5.41
CA ALA A 114 0.65 14.37 5.83
C ALA A 114 -0.58 14.41 4.90
N ALA A 115 -0.97 13.25 4.36
CA ALA A 115 -2.18 13.16 3.56
C ALA A 115 -3.40 13.62 4.39
N PRO A 116 -4.33 14.39 3.81
CA PRO A 116 -5.50 14.87 4.53
C PRO A 116 -6.34 13.70 5.06
N ARG A 117 -7.08 13.95 6.14
CA ARG A 117 -8.06 13.01 6.72
C ARG A 117 -9.41 13.72 6.80
N LEU A 118 -10.48 12.99 6.55
CA LEU A 118 -11.83 13.50 6.80
C LEU A 118 -11.99 13.80 8.29
N PRO A 119 -12.73 14.86 8.66
CA PRO A 119 -13.01 15.15 10.05
C PRO A 119 -13.86 14.04 10.67
N LEU A 120 -13.74 13.83 11.98
CA LEU A 120 -14.46 12.77 12.69
C LEU A 120 -15.98 12.86 12.47
N SER A 121 -16.53 14.07 12.49
CA SER A 121 -17.95 14.34 12.25
C SER A 121 -18.46 13.88 10.87
N ALA A 122 -17.57 13.71 9.88
CA ALA A 122 -17.95 13.20 8.57
C ALA A 122 -18.05 11.65 8.53
N VAL A 123 -17.52 10.95 9.53
CA VAL A 123 -17.42 9.47 9.54
C VAL A 123 -18.06 8.78 10.76
N THR A 124 -18.39 9.53 11.81
CA THR A 124 -19.12 9.01 12.98
C THR A 124 -20.49 9.66 13.10
N ARG A 125 -21.51 8.87 13.45
CA ARG A 125 -22.77 9.42 13.96
C ARG A 125 -22.66 9.63 15.48
N PRO A 126 -23.23 10.71 16.02
CA PRO A 126 -23.37 10.83 17.47
C PRO A 126 -24.10 9.60 18.01
N ARG A 127 -23.64 9.12 19.15
CA ARG A 127 -24.18 7.94 19.84
C ARG A 127 -25.60 8.19 20.35
#